data_AF-A0A5K7YIP2-F1
#
_entry.id   AF-A0A5K7YIP2-F1
#
_cell.length_a   1.000
_cell.length_b   1.000
_cell.length_c   1.000
_cell.angle_alpha   90.00
_cell.angle_beta   90.00
_cell.angle_gamma   90.00
#
_symmetry.space_group_name_H-M   'P 1'
#
loop_
_entity.id
_entity.type
_entity.pdbx_description
1 polymer ?
#
loop_
_entity_poly.entity_id
_entity_poly.type
_entity_poly.pdbx_seq_one_letter_code
_entity_poly.pdbx_strand_id
1 'polypeptide(L)'
;MVRAGVVDHPSKWPYGGYNEIQKPRRKNIIIAYQRLRELAGFKDYGTFASAHLKWVQSALKDIDAKRASRWTESIAVGSRPFIERIKNAMGAMAKGRSIQPTEGAFELREAQSAYNSIFDPKNRDIDPN
;
A
#
# COMPACT_ATOMS: atom_id res chain seq x y z
N MET A 1 -1.42 -7.28 9.58
CA MET A 1 -2.10 -8.09 10.61
C MET A 1 -3.44 -8.65 10.12
N VAL A 2 -4.42 -7.82 9.73
CA VAL A 2 -5.73 -8.36 9.26
C VAL A 2 -5.62 -9.22 8.02
N ARG A 3 -4.93 -8.71 6.97
CA ARG A 3 -4.68 -9.47 5.73
C ARG A 3 -3.90 -10.76 5.94
N ALA A 4 -3.11 -10.85 7.02
CA ALA A 4 -2.35 -12.03 7.38
C ALA A 4 -3.17 -13.01 8.27
N GLY A 5 -4.44 -12.71 8.54
CA GLY A 5 -5.33 -13.55 9.37
C GLY A 5 -5.07 -13.48 10.87
N VAL A 6 -4.12 -12.68 11.34
CA VAL A 6 -3.73 -12.63 12.77
C VAL A 6 -4.81 -12.00 13.65
N VAL A 7 -5.53 -11.00 13.12
CA VAL A 7 -6.65 -10.35 13.81
C VAL A 7 -7.75 -10.07 12.79
N ASP A 8 -9.00 -10.06 13.22
CA ASP A 8 -10.16 -9.73 12.38
C ASP A 8 -10.35 -8.21 12.17
N HIS A 9 -9.85 -7.39 13.10
CA HIS A 9 -10.03 -5.96 13.07
C HIS A 9 -8.75 -5.20 13.49
N PRO A 10 -8.39 -4.08 12.84
CA PRO A 10 -7.18 -3.33 13.19
C PRO A 10 -7.11 -2.81 14.63
N SER A 11 -8.26 -2.60 15.26
CA SER A 11 -8.32 -2.20 16.68
C SER A 11 -7.71 -3.23 17.63
N LYS A 12 -7.77 -4.53 17.29
CA LYS A 12 -7.18 -5.62 18.08
C LYS A 12 -5.65 -5.67 17.96
N TRP A 13 -5.06 -4.81 17.14
CA TRP A 13 -3.62 -4.72 16.98
C TRP A 13 -3.06 -3.46 17.66
N PRO A 14 -2.49 -3.58 18.88
CA PRO A 14 -2.07 -2.41 19.66
C PRO A 14 -0.86 -1.69 19.05
N TYR A 15 -0.04 -2.41 18.28
CA TYR A 15 1.19 -1.88 17.67
C TYR A 15 0.94 -1.10 16.36
N GLY A 16 -0.33 -0.91 15.96
CA GLY A 16 -0.71 -0.16 14.77
C GLY A 16 -1.20 1.25 15.08
N GLY A 17 -1.10 2.15 14.09
CA GLY A 17 -1.60 3.53 14.22
C GLY A 17 -3.13 3.66 14.29
N TYR A 18 -3.90 2.61 13.97
CA TYR A 18 -5.36 2.67 13.95
C TYR A 18 -5.96 3.17 15.28
N ASN A 19 -5.47 2.63 16.40
CA ASN A 19 -5.99 2.99 17.72
C ASN A 19 -5.70 4.44 18.08
N GLU A 20 -4.53 4.96 17.70
CA GLU A 20 -4.17 6.37 17.91
C GLU A 20 -4.96 7.31 17.00
N ILE A 21 -5.25 6.89 15.76
CA ILE A 21 -6.10 7.66 14.84
C ILE A 21 -7.53 7.77 15.38
N GLN A 22 -8.10 6.66 15.88
CA GLN A 22 -9.47 6.66 16.40
C GLN A 22 -9.59 7.29 17.79
N LYS A 23 -8.54 7.22 18.61
CA LYS A 23 -8.48 7.79 19.96
C LYS A 23 -7.18 8.56 20.14
N PRO A 24 -7.13 9.84 19.69
CA PRO A 24 -5.95 10.68 19.81
C PRO A 24 -5.42 10.75 21.24
N ARG A 25 -4.12 10.55 21.38
CA ARG A 25 -3.41 10.60 22.65
C ARG A 25 -2.98 12.02 22.97
N ARG A 26 -2.87 12.34 24.27
CA ARG A 26 -2.34 13.62 24.76
C ARG A 26 -0.82 13.63 24.96
N LYS A 27 -0.20 12.46 25.19
CA LYS A 27 1.24 12.29 25.45
C LYS A 27 1.79 11.15 24.60
N ASN A 28 3.09 11.16 24.33
CA ASN A 28 3.79 10.17 23.49
C ASN A 28 3.10 9.97 22.13
N ILE A 29 2.80 11.10 21.48
CA ILE A 29 2.13 11.16 20.20
C ILE A 29 3.12 10.72 19.12
N ILE A 30 2.72 9.74 18.29
CA ILE A 30 3.51 9.24 17.16
C ILE A 30 2.97 9.88 15.87
N ILE A 31 1.66 10.11 15.80
CA ILE A 31 0.98 10.63 14.62
C ILE A 31 0.83 12.14 14.71
N ALA A 32 1.35 12.85 13.70
CA ALA A 32 1.09 14.27 13.54
C ALA A 32 -0.38 14.52 13.11
N TYR A 33 -1.30 14.60 14.06
CA TYR A 33 -2.75 14.68 13.80
C TYR A 33 -3.15 15.81 12.85
N GLN A 34 -2.61 17.01 13.07
CA GLN A 34 -2.89 18.17 12.23
C GLN A 34 -2.42 17.93 10.79
N ARG A 35 -1.19 17.44 10.63
CA ARG A 35 -0.63 17.20 9.30
C ARG A 35 -1.36 16.07 8.57
N LEU A 36 -1.74 15.02 9.31
CA LEU A 36 -2.52 13.92 8.77
C LEU A 36 -3.89 14.39 8.23
N ARG A 37 -4.64 15.20 9.01
CA ARG A 37 -5.94 15.71 8.53
C ARG A 37 -5.78 16.62 7.32
N GLU A 38 -4.75 17.47 7.30
CA GLU A 38 -4.50 18.42 6.20
C GLU A 38 -4.18 17.68 4.91
N LEU A 39 -3.27 16.70 4.98
CA LEU A 39 -2.90 15.88 3.81
C LEU A 39 -4.06 15.00 3.33
N ALA A 40 -4.94 14.57 4.24
CA ALA A 40 -6.16 13.85 3.90
C ALA A 40 -7.28 14.76 3.37
N GLY A 41 -7.10 16.09 3.38
CA GLY A 41 -8.09 17.05 2.87
C GLY A 41 -9.23 17.40 3.85
N PHE A 42 -9.06 17.16 5.15
CA PHE A 42 -10.09 17.42 6.16
C PHE A 42 -9.81 18.66 7.00
N LYS A 43 -10.87 19.45 7.23
CA LYS A 43 -10.82 20.62 8.13
C LYS A 43 -10.75 20.24 9.61
N ASP A 44 -11.49 19.20 9.99
CA ASP A 44 -11.58 18.73 11.37
C ASP A 44 -11.09 17.28 11.49
N TYR A 45 -10.43 16.98 12.62
CA TYR A 45 -9.88 15.65 12.87
C TYR A 45 -10.96 14.61 13.20
N GLY A 46 -12.04 15.00 13.90
CA GLY A 46 -13.15 14.09 14.19
C GLY A 46 -13.87 13.63 12.93
N THR A 47 -14.04 14.53 11.96
CA THR A 47 -14.56 14.19 10.63
C THR A 47 -13.64 13.21 9.91
N PHE A 48 -12.32 13.46 9.94
CA PHE A 48 -11.33 12.53 9.38
C PHE A 48 -11.39 11.15 10.04
N ALA A 49 -11.39 11.08 11.37
CA ALA A 49 -11.43 9.81 12.10
C ALA A 49 -12.69 9.00 11.77
N SER A 50 -13.83 9.68 11.65
CA SER A 50 -15.12 9.07 11.25
C SER A 50 -15.10 8.56 9.81
N ALA A 51 -14.53 9.32 8.86
CA ALA A 51 -14.38 8.89 7.47
C ALA A 51 -13.42 7.70 7.38
N HIS A 52 -12.28 7.77 8.07
CA HIS A 52 -11.31 6.69 8.16
C HIS A 52 -11.92 5.41 8.76
N LEU A 53 -12.74 5.53 9.80
CA LEU A 53 -13.48 4.37 10.36
C LEU A 53 -14.37 3.72 9.31
N LYS A 54 -15.15 4.51 8.56
CA LYS A 54 -16.02 4.00 7.48
C LYS A 54 -15.22 3.32 6.37
N TRP A 55 -14.07 3.89 5.97
CA TRP A 55 -13.20 3.28 4.97
C TRP A 55 -12.65 1.94 5.45
N VAL A 56 -12.21 1.85 6.70
CA VAL A 56 -11.73 0.59 7.28
C VAL A 56 -12.87 -0.44 7.32
N GLN A 57 -14.06 -0.06 7.79
CA GLN A 57 -15.21 -0.97 7.82
C GLN A 57 -15.63 -1.45 6.43
N SER A 58 -15.62 -0.57 5.42
CA SER A 58 -15.89 -0.96 4.03
C SER A 58 -14.81 -1.91 3.52
N ALA A 59 -13.54 -1.56 3.72
CA ALA A 59 -12.43 -2.40 3.28
C ALA A 59 -12.46 -3.77 3.94
N LEU A 60 -12.85 -3.87 5.22
CA LEU A 60 -12.98 -5.16 5.91
C LEU A 60 -14.07 -6.06 5.31
N LYS A 61 -15.12 -5.50 4.68
CA LYS A 61 -16.15 -6.29 3.98
C LYS A 61 -15.64 -6.82 2.65
N ASP A 62 -14.85 -6.01 1.95
CA ASP A 62 -14.32 -6.31 0.63
C ASP A 62 -12.90 -6.91 0.68
N ILE A 63 -12.41 -7.31 1.86
CA ILE A 63 -11.08 -7.92 2.00
C ILE A 63 -11.09 -9.28 1.30
N ASP A 64 -10.58 -9.29 0.07
CA ASP A 64 -9.85 -10.44 -0.43
C ASP A 64 -8.51 -10.40 0.31
N ALA A 65 -8.23 -11.37 1.18
CA ALA A 65 -7.04 -11.40 2.05
C ALA A 65 -5.71 -11.43 1.27
N LYS A 66 -5.76 -11.35 -0.06
CA LYS A 66 -4.64 -11.38 -0.97
C LYS A 66 -3.90 -10.05 -1.03
N ARG A 67 -2.60 -10.14 -1.30
CA ARG A 67 -1.74 -8.99 -1.60
C ARG A 67 -2.24 -8.29 -2.87
N ALA A 68 -2.31 -6.97 -2.85
CA ALA A 68 -2.65 -6.16 -4.00
C ALA A 68 -1.33 -5.66 -4.61
N SER A 69 -0.92 -6.29 -5.71
CA SER A 69 0.37 -6.09 -6.38
C SER A 69 0.66 -4.61 -6.65
N ARG A 70 -0.33 -3.86 -7.12
CA ARG A 70 -0.26 -2.41 -7.38
C ARG A 70 0.35 -1.56 -6.26
N TRP A 71 0.17 -1.96 -4.99
CA TRP A 71 0.70 -1.20 -3.85
C TRP A 71 2.14 -1.56 -3.48
N THR A 72 2.66 -2.65 -4.02
CA THR A 72 3.96 -3.21 -3.61
C THR A 72 4.94 -3.38 -4.76
N GLU A 73 4.44 -3.44 -5.98
CA GLU A 73 5.24 -3.74 -7.18
C GLU A 73 5.22 -2.57 -8.17
N SER A 74 4.36 -1.58 -7.95
CA SER A 74 4.27 -0.36 -8.76
C SER A 74 4.97 0.79 -8.03
N ILE A 75 5.70 1.62 -8.77
CA ILE A 75 6.42 2.79 -8.24
C ILE A 75 5.44 3.90 -7.85
N ALA A 76 4.37 4.04 -8.62
CA ALA A 76 3.34 5.03 -8.38
C ALA A 76 1.99 4.50 -8.86
N VAL A 77 0.92 4.86 -8.16
CA VAL A 77 -0.47 4.55 -8.51
C VAL A 77 -1.30 5.82 -8.34
N GLY A 78 -2.09 6.19 -9.35
CA GLY A 78 -2.91 7.39 -9.27
C GLY A 78 -3.56 7.79 -10.60
N SER A 79 -3.88 9.06 -10.74
CA SER A 79 -4.42 9.60 -11.99
C SER A 79 -3.36 9.63 -13.09
N ARG A 80 -3.80 9.63 -14.35
CA ARG A 80 -2.88 9.67 -15.50
C ARG A 80 -1.89 10.86 -15.45
N PRO A 81 -2.33 12.11 -15.19
CA PRO A 81 -1.40 13.25 -15.10
C PRO A 81 -0.40 13.10 -13.95
N PHE A 82 -0.82 12.49 -12.83
CA PHE A 82 0.07 12.22 -11.71
C PHE A 82 1.17 11.23 -12.10
N ILE A 83 0.80 10.14 -12.77
CA ILE A 83 1.76 9.11 -13.20
C ILE A 83 2.71 9.63 -14.27
N GLU A 84 2.22 10.39 -15.25
CA GLU A 84 3.05 11.01 -16.28
C GLU A 84 4.07 11.97 -15.65
N ARG A 85 3.65 12.76 -14.66
CA ARG A 85 4.55 13.64 -13.90
C ARG A 85 5.64 12.85 -13.17
N ILE A 86 5.30 11.75 -12.48
CA ILE A 86 6.28 10.92 -11.79
C ILE A 86 7.25 10.27 -12.78
N LYS A 87 6.74 9.74 -13.90
CA LYS A 87 7.57 9.15 -14.96
C LYS A 87 8.57 10.16 -15.52
N ASN A 88 8.13 11.39 -15.77
CA ASN A 88 9.01 12.46 -16.25
C ASN A 88 10.05 12.86 -15.20
N ALA A 89 9.65 12.98 -13.93
CA ALA A 89 10.56 13.32 -12.83
C ALA A 89 11.65 12.24 -12.61
N MET A 90 11.36 10.98 -12.93
CA MET A 90 12.32 9.88 -12.82
C MET A 90 13.38 9.88 -13.93
N GLY A 91 13.15 10.57 -15.07
CA GLY A 91 14.12 10.66 -16.16
C GLY A 91 14.65 9.29 -16.62
N ALA A 92 15.97 9.11 -16.60
CA ALA A 92 16.62 7.86 -17.00
C ALA A 92 16.19 6.65 -16.13
N MET A 93 15.83 6.86 -14.87
CA MET A 93 15.31 5.79 -14.00
C MET A 93 13.93 5.31 -14.45
N ALA A 94 13.20 6.04 -15.29
CA ALA A 94 11.94 5.55 -15.84
C ALA A 94 12.13 4.53 -16.97
N LYS A 95 13.36 4.32 -17.47
CA LYS A 95 13.63 3.40 -18.57
C LYS A 95 13.23 1.97 -18.17
N GLY A 96 12.46 1.30 -19.03
CA GLY A 96 11.89 -0.02 -18.76
C GLY A 96 10.57 -0.02 -17.97
N ARG A 97 10.09 1.15 -17.52
CA ARG A 97 8.81 1.29 -16.81
C ARG A 97 7.72 1.80 -17.75
N SER A 98 6.56 1.13 -17.71
CA SER A 98 5.39 1.47 -18.52
C SER A 98 4.25 1.94 -17.63
N ILE A 99 3.38 2.79 -18.21
CA ILE A 99 2.14 3.22 -17.56
C ILE A 99 1.09 2.19 -17.94
N GLN A 100 0.53 1.49 -16.96
CA GLN A 100 -0.51 0.49 -17.17
C GLN A 100 -1.84 0.99 -16.58
N PRO A 101 -2.97 0.82 -17.29
CA PRO A 101 -4.27 1.07 -16.70
C PRO A 101 -4.62 -0.02 -15.67
N THR A 102 -5.29 0.37 -14.60
CA THR A 102 -5.79 -0.50 -13.53
C THR A 102 -7.24 -0.10 -13.21
N GLU A 103 -7.95 -0.87 -12.38
CA GLU A 103 -9.29 -0.54 -11.90
C GLU A 103 -9.36 0.89 -11.31
N GLY A 104 -9.87 1.82 -12.13
CA GLY A 104 -10.07 3.22 -11.76
C GLY A 104 -8.80 4.07 -11.62
N ALA A 105 -7.62 3.57 -11.99
CA ALA A 105 -6.36 4.30 -11.84
C ALA A 105 -5.31 3.89 -12.90
N PHE A 106 -4.15 4.54 -12.86
CA PHE A 106 -2.97 4.19 -13.63
C PHE A 106 -1.84 3.84 -12.68
N GLU A 107 -0.98 2.90 -13.09
CA GLU A 107 0.21 2.53 -12.35
C GLU A 107 1.48 2.65 -13.20
N LEU A 108 2.60 3.04 -12.58
CA LEU A 108 3.92 3.06 -13.20
C LEU A 108 4.71 1.87 -12.70
N ARG A 109 5.03 0.94 -13.61
CA ARG A 109 5.64 -0.34 -13.23
C ARG A 109 6.55 -0.90 -14.32
N GLU A 110 7.57 -1.65 -13.91
CA GLU A 110 8.42 -2.43 -14.81
C GLU A 110 7.69 -3.68 -15.31
N ALA A 111 8.02 -4.13 -16.53
CA ALA A 111 7.58 -5.43 -16.99
C ALA A 111 8.16 -6.51 -16.06
N GLN A 112 7.32 -7.12 -15.23
CA GLN A 112 7.78 -8.18 -14.34
C GLN A 112 7.98 -9.44 -15.18
N SER A 113 9.23 -9.83 -15.38
CA SER A 113 9.55 -11.17 -15.90
C SER A 113 9.49 -12.16 -14.73
N ALA A 114 8.87 -13.31 -14.92
CA ALA A 114 8.88 -14.35 -13.92
C ALA A 114 10.34 -14.77 -13.67
N TYR A 115 10.78 -14.74 -12.40
CA TYR A 115 12.14 -15.14 -12.03
C TYR A 115 12.47 -16.59 -12.47
N ASN A 116 11.44 -17.43 -12.64
CA ASN A 116 11.56 -18.85 -12.95
C ASN A 116 11.64 -19.18 -14.45
N SER A 117 11.54 -18.22 -15.38
CA SER A 117 11.49 -18.55 -16.81
C SER A 117 12.83 -18.98 -17.42
N ILE A 118 13.93 -18.92 -16.67
CA ILE A 118 15.29 -19.23 -17.15
C ILE A 118 15.93 -20.40 -16.37
N PHE A 119 15.36 -20.80 -15.23
CA PHE A 119 15.88 -21.92 -14.45
C PHE A 119 15.17 -23.22 -14.86
N ASP A 120 15.74 -23.93 -15.83
CA ASP A 120 15.46 -25.36 -16.01
C ASP A 120 15.70 -26.08 -14.66
N PRO A 121 14.87 -27.05 -14.27
CA PRO A 121 15.01 -27.77 -13.02
C PRO A 121 16.21 -28.71 -13.10
N LYS A 122 17.42 -28.19 -12.87
CA LYS A 122 18.61 -28.98 -12.56
C LYS A 122 19.04 -28.68 -11.13
N ASN A 123 18.19 -29.02 -10.18
CA ASN A 123 18.65 -29.28 -8.82
C ASN A 123 19.50 -30.56 -8.89
N ARG A 124 20.82 -30.40 -8.90
CA ARG A 124 21.73 -31.52 -8.65
C ARG A 124 21.79 -31.72 -7.14
N ASP A 125 21.70 -32.97 -6.70
CA ASP A 125 21.87 -33.33 -5.31
C ASP A 125 23.26 -32.88 -4.81
N ILE A 126 23.31 -32.38 -3.58
CA ILE A 126 24.57 -32.03 -2.92
C ILE A 126 25.19 -33.35 -2.46
N ASP A 127 26.38 -33.67 -3.00
CA ASP A 127 27.10 -34.90 -2.64
C ASP A 127 27.34 -34.94 -1.11
N PRO A 128 27.15 -36.11 -0.46
CA PRO A 128 27.46 -36.27 0.94
C PRO A 128 28.98 -36.19 1.19
N ASN A 129 29.36 -35.42 2.21
CA ASN A 129 30.72 -35.28 2.74
C ASN A 129 31.30 -36.60 3.25
#